data_AF-A0A1U7VPG3-F1
#
_entry.id   AF-A0A1U7VPG3-F1
#
_cell.length_a   1.000
_cell.length_b   1.000
_cell.length_c   1.000
_cell.angle_alpha   90.00
_cell.angle_beta   90.00
_cell.angle_gamma   90.00
#
_symmetry.space_group_name_H-M   'P 1'
#
loop_
_entity.id
_entity.type
_entity.pdbx_description
1 polymer ?
#
loop_
_entity_poly.entity_id
_entity_poly.type
_entity_poly.pdbx_seq_one_letter_code
_entity_poly.pdbx_strand_id
1 'polypeptide(L)'
;MSSSGDLHGGTQPESEYENPYQKMVLDAAGPNFGHGLSWQSYNNIELESSHSYEPSMEEEPNPSMEEEPNLECQRFYDLLQAADANLYPGSSLAQLAVVSRMLNIKMENTLSQRCYNQMMQLLKEALTEDNTMLDNYYETKKLVRSLGLLVKKIDCCNYGCMLYWGEDEDLTSCKFCGHQR
;
A
#
# COMPACT_ATOMS: atom_id res chain seq x y z
N MET A 1 -25.26 -50.25 -14.21
CA MET A 1 -24.89 -50.57 -12.82
C MET A 1 -23.50 -49.98 -12.62
N SER A 2 -23.39 -48.66 -12.44
CA SER A 2 -23.61 -47.94 -11.18
C SER A 2 -22.74 -48.52 -10.06
N SER A 3 -21.60 -47.89 -9.80
CA SER A 3 -21.07 -47.82 -8.45
C SER A 3 -20.32 -46.49 -8.31
N SER A 4 -21.04 -45.54 -7.73
CA SER A 4 -20.50 -44.33 -7.13
C SER A 4 -19.49 -44.72 -6.03
N GLY A 5 -18.39 -43.98 -5.95
CA GLY A 5 -17.48 -43.97 -4.82
C GLY A 5 -17.23 -42.51 -4.46
N ASP A 6 -17.69 -42.13 -3.28
CA ASP A 6 -17.83 -40.76 -2.80
C ASP A 6 -16.48 -40.04 -2.66
N LEU A 7 -16.35 -38.89 -3.32
CA LEU A 7 -15.32 -37.90 -3.02
C LEU A 7 -15.69 -37.21 -1.71
N HIS A 8 -15.14 -37.70 -0.60
CA HIS A 8 -15.18 -36.98 0.67
C HIS A 8 -14.53 -35.61 0.51
N GLY A 9 -15.34 -34.57 0.71
CA GLY A 9 -14.90 -33.20 0.88
C GLY A 9 -13.99 -33.10 2.08
N GLY A 10 -12.69 -32.98 1.82
CA GLY A 10 -11.76 -32.40 2.77
C GLY A 10 -11.81 -30.89 2.61
N THR A 11 -12.52 -30.21 3.49
CA THR A 11 -12.30 -28.79 3.76
C THR A 11 -10.83 -28.63 4.10
N GLN A 12 -10.04 -28.03 3.20
CA GLN A 12 -8.70 -27.56 3.56
C GLN A 12 -8.87 -26.61 4.74
N PRO A 13 -8.13 -26.78 5.85
CA PRO A 13 -8.06 -25.72 6.84
C PRO A 13 -7.46 -24.51 6.12
N GLU A 14 -8.21 -23.42 6.08
CA GLU A 14 -7.64 -22.10 5.83
C GLU A 14 -6.59 -21.90 6.93
N SER A 15 -5.34 -22.23 6.60
CA SER A 15 -4.20 -21.74 7.34
C SER A 15 -4.26 -20.25 7.16
N GLU A 16 -4.88 -19.56 8.11
CA GLU A 16 -4.85 -18.12 8.31
C GLU A 16 -3.36 -17.75 8.49
N TYR A 17 -2.64 -17.67 7.37
CA TYR A 17 -1.26 -17.22 7.34
C TYR A 17 -1.36 -15.71 7.58
N GLU A 18 -1.38 -15.33 8.87
CA GLU A 18 -1.22 -13.94 9.25
C GLU A 18 0.15 -13.50 8.74
N ASN A 19 0.12 -12.69 7.69
CA ASN A 19 1.31 -12.10 7.14
C ASN A 19 1.94 -11.20 8.23
N PRO A 20 3.16 -11.47 8.72
CA PRO A 20 3.77 -10.67 9.79
C PRO A 20 3.94 -9.19 9.39
N TYR A 21 4.02 -8.90 8.10
CA TYR A 21 4.05 -7.54 7.59
C TYR A 21 2.70 -6.83 7.76
N GLN A 22 1.57 -7.54 7.76
CA GLN A 22 0.25 -6.96 8.00
C GLN A 22 0.15 -6.38 9.41
N LYS A 23 0.59 -7.15 10.42
CA LYS A 23 0.62 -6.68 11.81
C LYS A 23 1.56 -5.47 11.98
N MET A 24 2.73 -5.50 11.34
CA MET A 24 3.64 -4.35 11.30
C MET A 24 3.00 -3.09 10.71
N VAL A 25 2.25 -3.23 9.61
CA VAL A 25 1.56 -2.10 8.98
C VAL A 25 0.50 -1.55 9.91
N LEU A 26 -0.29 -2.41 10.56
CA LEU A 26 -1.32 -1.99 11.52
C LEU A 26 -0.72 -1.24 12.72
N ASP A 27 0.35 -1.74 13.30
CA ASP A 27 1.01 -1.10 14.44
C ASP A 27 1.64 0.25 14.07
N ALA A 28 2.14 0.41 12.84
CA ALA A 28 2.69 1.67 12.35
C ALA A 28 1.62 2.70 11.97
N ALA A 29 0.48 2.22 11.47
CA ALA A 29 -0.66 3.01 11.02
C ALA A 29 -1.48 3.63 12.17
N GLY A 30 -1.49 2.98 13.34
CA GLY A 30 -2.35 3.35 14.46
C GLY A 30 -3.82 2.96 14.27
N PRO A 31 -4.67 3.16 15.29
CA PRO A 31 -6.05 2.65 15.34
C PRO A 31 -7.01 3.24 14.29
N ASN A 32 -6.57 4.24 13.51
CA ASN A 32 -7.40 4.96 12.54
C ASN A 32 -7.18 4.51 11.07
N PHE A 33 -6.31 3.54 10.79
CA PHE A 33 -6.28 2.97 9.44
C PHE A 33 -7.57 2.21 9.17
N GLY A 34 -8.40 2.77 8.28
CA GLY A 34 -9.77 2.34 8.09
C GLY A 34 -9.92 0.85 7.79
N HIS A 35 -10.95 0.25 8.42
CA HIS A 35 -11.49 -1.08 8.17
C HIS A 35 -11.93 -1.36 6.70
N GLY A 36 -11.68 -0.43 5.76
CA GLY A 36 -12.12 -0.52 4.36
C GLY A 36 -11.12 -1.17 3.41
N LEU A 37 -9.87 -1.41 3.81
CA LEU A 37 -8.93 -2.22 3.02
C LEU A 37 -8.97 -3.67 3.53
N SER A 38 -10.08 -4.34 3.24
CA SER A 38 -10.05 -5.80 3.22
C SER A 38 -9.00 -6.19 2.17
N TRP A 39 -7.90 -6.79 2.59
CA TRP A 39 -6.84 -7.32 1.71
C TRP A 39 -7.34 -8.49 0.84
N GLN A 40 -8.61 -8.87 0.95
CA GLN A 40 -9.26 -9.89 0.15
C GLN A 40 -10.08 -9.22 -0.95
N SER A 41 -9.67 -9.47 -2.20
CA SER A 41 -10.44 -9.23 -3.43
C SER A 41 -10.27 -7.86 -4.10
N TYR A 42 -9.16 -7.68 -4.84
CA TYR A 42 -9.22 -6.91 -6.09
C TYR A 42 -9.82 -7.79 -7.19
N ASN A 43 -11.14 -8.03 -7.10
CA ASN A 43 -11.92 -8.43 -8.27
C ASN A 43 -12.70 -7.20 -8.75
N ASN A 44 -12.62 -6.95 -10.05
CA ASN A 44 -13.26 -5.86 -10.77
C ASN A 44 -14.71 -5.63 -10.31
N ILE A 45 -15.03 -4.41 -9.87
CA ILE A 45 -16.42 -3.94 -9.85
C ILE A 45 -16.46 -2.49 -10.34
N GLU A 46 -17.31 -2.30 -11.34
CA GLU A 46 -17.66 -1.08 -12.04
C GLU A 46 -18.22 -0.02 -11.10
N LEU A 47 -17.91 1.24 -11.41
CA LEU A 47 -18.47 2.42 -10.76
C LEU A 47 -19.94 2.57 -11.18
N GLU A 48 -20.87 1.95 -10.45
CA GLU A 48 -22.29 2.28 -10.57
C GLU A 48 -22.72 3.29 -9.50
N SER A 49 -23.17 4.42 -10.00
CA SER A 49 -23.83 5.52 -9.30
C SER A 49 -25.22 5.09 -8.81
N SER A 50 -25.51 5.27 -7.52
CA SER A 50 -26.73 5.97 -7.06
C SER A 50 -26.87 5.88 -5.53
N HIS A 51 -26.98 7.03 -4.86
CA HIS A 51 -28.07 7.30 -3.93
C HIS A 51 -28.02 8.77 -3.50
N SER A 52 -29.01 9.52 -3.97
CA SER A 52 -29.31 10.90 -3.58
C SER A 52 -29.74 10.93 -2.12
N TYR A 53 -29.07 11.75 -1.29
CA TYR A 53 -29.51 12.06 0.07
C TYR A 53 -29.73 13.57 0.15
N GLU A 54 -30.97 14.00 0.39
CA GLU A 54 -31.34 15.37 0.71
C GLU A 54 -31.30 15.55 2.23
N PRO A 55 -30.46 16.45 2.79
CA PRO A 55 -30.55 16.81 4.19
C PRO A 55 -31.46 18.04 4.39
N SER A 56 -32.46 17.88 5.26
CA SER A 56 -33.35 18.93 5.73
C SER A 56 -32.61 20.03 6.48
N MET A 57 -33.02 21.27 6.23
CA MET A 57 -32.49 22.51 6.81
C MET A 57 -32.72 22.60 8.32
N GLU A 58 -31.63 22.67 9.09
CA GLU A 58 -31.59 23.33 10.40
C GLU A 58 -30.34 24.25 10.43
N GLU A 59 -30.59 25.57 10.40
CA GLU A 59 -29.68 26.68 10.71
C GLU A 59 -29.12 26.53 12.15
N GLU A 60 -27.88 26.79 12.58
CA GLU A 60 -26.72 27.66 12.24
C GLU A 60 -25.53 27.17 13.14
N PRO A 61 -24.22 27.47 12.91
CA PRO A 61 -23.69 28.80 12.59
C PRO A 61 -22.71 28.92 11.41
N ASN A 62 -22.89 30.01 10.65
CA ASN A 62 -22.06 30.56 9.56
C ASN A 62 -20.65 31.06 10.02
N PRO A 63 -19.71 31.43 9.12
CA PRO A 63 -19.00 30.69 8.07
C PRO A 63 -17.49 30.49 8.40
N SER A 64 -16.86 29.54 7.70
CA SER A 64 -15.48 29.65 7.18
C SER A 64 -14.46 30.36 8.07
N MET A 65 -13.79 29.58 8.92
CA MET A 65 -12.35 29.75 9.06
C MET A 65 -11.74 28.46 8.52
N GLU A 66 -11.70 28.32 7.20
CA GLU A 66 -10.68 27.47 6.60
C GLU A 66 -9.36 28.16 6.93
N GLU A 67 -8.75 27.73 8.04
CA GLU A 67 -7.43 28.19 8.42
C GLU A 67 -6.52 27.84 7.23
N GLU A 68 -5.92 28.87 6.60
CA GLU A 68 -5.03 28.64 5.47
C GLU A 68 -4.04 27.55 5.85
N PRO A 69 -3.88 26.50 5.02
CA PRO A 69 -2.98 25.43 5.35
C PRO A 69 -1.62 26.05 5.65
N ASN A 70 -1.07 25.76 6.82
CA ASN A 70 0.29 26.17 7.11
C ASN A 70 1.23 25.66 6.00
N LEU A 71 2.41 26.25 5.87
CA LEU A 71 3.33 25.96 4.75
C LEU A 71 3.63 24.45 4.56
N GLU A 72 3.58 23.66 5.64
CA GLU A 72 3.79 22.22 5.59
C GLU A 72 2.55 21.48 5.05
N CYS A 73 1.36 21.85 5.50
CA CYS A 73 0.09 21.35 4.95
C CYS A 73 -0.07 21.71 3.47
N GLN A 74 0.27 22.94 3.07
CA GLN A 74 0.16 23.36 1.68
C GLN A 74 1.09 22.55 0.77
N ARG A 75 2.34 22.34 1.20
CA ARG A 75 3.29 21.45 0.49
C ARG A 75 2.76 20.04 0.35
N PHE A 76 2.14 19.49 1.40
CA PHE A 76 1.55 18.16 1.36
C PHE A 76 0.40 18.07 0.36
N TYR A 77 -0.50 19.06 0.32
CA TYR A 77 -1.60 19.10 -0.66
C TYR A 77 -1.09 19.28 -2.09
N ASP A 78 -0.09 20.11 -2.31
CA ASP A 78 0.55 20.26 -3.63
C ASP A 78 1.16 18.93 -4.10
N LEU A 79 1.81 18.20 -3.19
CA LEU A 79 2.37 16.87 -3.44
C LEU A 79 1.30 15.82 -3.73
N LEU A 80 0.20 15.82 -2.97
CA LEU A 80 -0.94 14.95 -3.24
C LEU A 80 -1.54 15.23 -4.61
N GLN A 81 -1.78 16.50 -4.95
CA GLN A 81 -2.34 16.88 -6.24
C GLN A 81 -1.40 16.49 -7.40
N ALA A 82 -0.09 16.66 -7.23
CA ALA A 82 0.90 16.24 -8.21
C ALA A 82 0.96 14.72 -8.37
N ALA A 83 0.80 13.96 -7.28
CA ALA A 83 0.82 12.49 -7.28
C ALA A 83 -0.50 11.87 -7.78
N ASP A 84 -1.62 12.55 -7.58
CA ASP A 84 -2.94 12.18 -8.13
C ASP A 84 -3.12 12.59 -9.59
N ALA A 85 -2.17 13.34 -10.15
CA ALA A 85 -2.15 13.61 -11.58
C ALA A 85 -2.14 12.31 -12.39
N ASN A 86 -2.81 12.34 -13.54
CA ASN A 86 -2.85 11.23 -14.46
C ASN A 86 -1.43 10.80 -14.85
N LEU A 87 -1.24 9.49 -15.03
CA LEU A 87 0.03 8.90 -15.42
C LEU A 87 0.58 9.49 -16.73
N TYR A 88 -0.32 9.90 -17.62
CA TYR A 88 -0.07 10.64 -18.85
C TYR A 88 -1.40 11.30 -19.29
N PRO A 89 -1.39 12.28 -20.20
CA PRO A 89 -2.62 12.93 -20.69
C PRO A 89 -3.64 11.94 -21.26
N GLY A 90 -4.87 11.99 -20.74
CA GLY A 90 -5.94 11.06 -21.11
C GLY A 90 -5.90 9.69 -20.43
N SER A 91 -4.92 9.41 -19.56
CA SER A 91 -4.92 8.21 -18.74
C SER A 91 -6.06 8.23 -17.72
N SER A 92 -6.67 7.07 -17.46
CA SER A 92 -7.60 6.85 -16.35
C SER A 92 -6.90 6.49 -15.04
N LEU A 93 -5.58 6.31 -15.05
CA LEU A 93 -4.78 5.94 -13.89
C LEU A 93 -3.98 7.15 -13.40
N ALA A 94 -4.06 7.43 -12.11
CA ALA A 94 -3.16 8.36 -11.43
C ALA A 94 -1.76 7.76 -11.23
N GLN A 95 -0.73 8.61 -11.18
CA GLN A 95 0.65 8.18 -10.92
C GLN A 95 0.75 7.39 -9.59
N LEU A 96 0.12 7.90 -8.53
CA LEU A 96 0.14 7.28 -7.22
C LEU A 96 -0.52 5.89 -7.22
N ALA A 97 -1.61 5.71 -7.98
CA ALA A 97 -2.29 4.42 -8.10
C ALA A 97 -1.37 3.35 -8.70
N VAL A 98 -0.61 3.70 -9.75
CA VAL A 98 0.36 2.79 -10.38
C VAL A 98 1.52 2.50 -9.43
N VAL A 99 2.07 3.54 -8.80
CA VAL A 99 3.17 3.39 -7.82
C VAL A 99 2.77 2.48 -6.65
N SER A 100 1.57 2.68 -6.09
CA SER A 100 1.04 1.86 -4.99
C SER A 100 0.91 0.39 -5.40
N ARG A 101 0.32 0.12 -6.58
CA ARG A 101 0.19 -1.25 -7.10
C ARG A 101 1.55 -1.90 -7.34
N MET A 102 2.50 -1.17 -7.90
CA MET A 102 3.87 -1.65 -8.11
C MET A 102 4.57 -1.99 -6.79
N LEU A 103 4.38 -1.17 -5.75
CA LEU A 103 4.90 -1.45 -4.41
C LEU A 103 4.27 -2.71 -3.81
N ASN A 104 2.96 -2.91 -3.95
CA ASN A 104 2.29 -4.13 -3.50
C ASN A 104 2.85 -5.37 -4.22
N ILE A 105 2.93 -5.33 -5.55
CA ILE A 105 3.53 -6.41 -6.35
C ILE A 105 4.96 -6.73 -5.89
N LYS A 106 5.76 -5.69 -5.63
CA LYS A 106 7.12 -5.86 -5.11
C LYS A 106 7.14 -6.62 -3.79
N MET A 107 6.26 -6.26 -2.85
CA MET A 107 6.21 -6.85 -1.52
C MET A 107 5.69 -8.28 -1.55
N GLU A 108 4.58 -8.53 -2.25
CA GLU A 108 3.96 -9.86 -2.35
C GLU A 108 4.86 -10.87 -3.06
N ASN A 109 5.60 -10.44 -4.07
CA ASN A 109 6.46 -11.32 -4.87
C ASN A 109 7.93 -11.27 -4.44
N THR A 110 8.25 -10.60 -3.32
CA THR A 110 9.63 -10.42 -2.83
C THR A 110 10.59 -9.95 -3.93
N LEU A 111 10.12 -9.04 -4.80
CA LEU A 111 10.92 -8.62 -5.95
C LEU A 111 12.16 -7.86 -5.48
N SER A 112 13.31 -8.21 -6.04
CA SER A 112 14.55 -7.47 -5.78
C SER A 112 14.41 -6.01 -6.23
N GLN A 113 15.19 -5.10 -5.63
CA GLN A 113 15.22 -3.70 -6.08
C GLN A 113 15.64 -3.59 -7.55
N ARG A 114 16.56 -4.47 -8.01
CA ARG A 114 16.98 -4.54 -9.40
C ARG A 114 15.81 -4.86 -10.33
N CYS A 115 15.04 -5.91 -10.02
CA CYS A 115 13.88 -6.31 -10.81
C CYS A 115 12.83 -5.19 -10.86
N TYR A 116 12.54 -4.57 -9.71
CA TYR A 116 11.63 -3.43 -9.63
C TYR A 116 12.05 -2.27 -10.55
N ASN A 117 13.32 -1.88 -10.51
CA ASN A 117 13.85 -0.82 -11.37
C ASN A 117 13.73 -1.18 -12.85
N GLN A 118 14.03 -2.43 -13.23
CA GLN A 118 13.91 -2.87 -14.62
C GLN A 118 12.46 -2.80 -15.12
N MET A 119 11.48 -3.19 -14.29
CA MET A 119 10.07 -3.08 -14.66
C MET A 119 9.63 -1.62 -14.82
N MET A 120 10.05 -0.72 -13.93
CA MET A 120 9.70 0.70 -14.03
C MET A 120 10.26 1.34 -15.30
N GLN A 121 11.50 1.03 -15.65
CA GLN A 121 12.11 1.51 -16.88
C GLN A 121 11.35 1.00 -18.11
N LEU A 122 11.01 -0.30 -18.15
CA LEU A 122 10.21 -0.86 -19.23
C LEU A 122 8.83 -0.21 -19.33
N LEU A 123 8.13 0.00 -18.21
CA LEU A 123 6.84 0.70 -18.20
C LEU A 123 6.98 2.13 -18.72
N LYS A 124 8.01 2.85 -18.30
CA LYS A 124 8.27 4.23 -18.73
C LYS A 124 8.55 4.32 -20.22
N GLU A 125 9.28 3.35 -20.79
CA GLU A 125 9.55 3.25 -22.24
C GLU A 125 8.32 2.84 -23.05
N ALA A 126 7.43 2.03 -22.47
CA ALA A 126 6.22 1.54 -23.14
C ALA A 126 5.06 2.56 -23.15
N LEU A 127 5.11 3.56 -22.27
CA LEU A 127 4.12 4.64 -22.18
C LEU A 127 4.44 5.79 -23.14
N THR A 128 3.55 6.78 -23.24
CA THR A 128 3.77 7.99 -24.02
C THR A 128 4.92 8.83 -23.45
N GLU A 129 5.60 9.64 -24.28
CA GLU A 129 6.78 10.42 -23.85
C GLU A 129 6.52 11.39 -22.69
N ASP A 130 5.28 11.84 -22.54
CA ASP A 130 4.81 12.77 -21.52
C ASP A 130 4.33 12.10 -20.23
N ASN A 131 4.65 10.82 -20.03
CA ASN A 131 4.28 10.09 -18.83
C ASN A 131 5.03 10.57 -17.57
N THR A 132 4.37 10.46 -16.43
CA THR A 132 4.90 10.80 -15.11
C THR A 132 5.46 9.59 -14.37
N MET A 133 5.72 8.46 -15.05
CA MET A 133 6.22 7.26 -14.38
C MET A 133 7.60 7.53 -13.74
N LEU A 134 7.75 7.05 -12.50
CA LEU A 134 8.99 7.17 -11.76
C LEU A 134 10.08 6.25 -12.34
N ASP A 135 11.34 6.61 -12.14
CA ASP A 135 12.47 5.90 -12.79
C ASP A 135 12.88 4.61 -12.07
N ASN A 136 12.71 4.54 -10.75
CA ASN A 136 13.25 3.47 -9.92
C ASN A 136 12.68 3.48 -8.50
N TYR A 137 13.04 2.46 -7.72
CA TYR A 137 12.64 2.30 -6.32
C TYR A 137 13.05 3.46 -5.39
N TYR A 138 14.13 4.18 -5.71
CA TYR A 138 14.56 5.32 -4.90
C TYR A 138 13.60 6.49 -5.08
N GLU A 139 13.25 6.84 -6.31
CA GLU A 139 12.24 7.89 -6.59
C GLU A 139 10.87 7.51 -6.02
N THR A 140 10.48 6.22 -6.09
CA THR A 140 9.27 5.74 -5.41
C THR A 140 9.30 6.01 -3.90
N LYS A 141 10.40 5.67 -3.22
CA LYS A 141 10.53 5.94 -1.78
C LYS A 141 10.51 7.44 -1.47
N LYS A 142 11.06 8.27 -2.36
CA LYS A 142 11.06 9.73 -2.21
C LYS A 142 9.64 10.28 -2.30
N LEU A 143 8.86 9.84 -3.29
CA LEU A 143 7.44 10.20 -3.43
C LEU A 143 6.64 9.79 -2.19
N VAL A 144 6.75 8.53 -1.76
CA VAL A 144 6.07 8.02 -0.56
C VAL A 144 6.42 8.85 0.68
N ARG A 145 7.71 9.15 0.89
CA ARG A 145 8.14 9.98 2.03
C ARG A 145 7.63 11.41 1.96
N SER A 146 7.58 12.00 0.76
CA SER A 146 7.04 13.36 0.60
C SER A 146 5.55 13.44 0.88
N LEU A 147 4.82 12.34 0.71
CA LEU A 147 3.41 12.20 1.10
C LEU A 147 3.24 11.94 2.61
N GLY A 148 4.25 12.21 3.43
CA GLY A 148 4.18 12.00 4.88
C GLY A 148 4.07 10.54 5.32
N LEU A 149 4.16 9.58 4.39
CA LEU A 149 4.12 8.16 4.72
C LEU A 149 5.45 7.76 5.39
N LEU A 150 5.37 7.43 6.68
CA LEU A 150 6.52 7.07 7.49
C LEU A 150 7.17 5.78 6.95
N VAL A 151 8.49 5.83 6.77
CA VAL A 151 9.30 4.65 6.40
C VAL A 151 10.12 4.23 7.62
N LYS A 152 9.67 3.20 8.34
CA LYS A 152 10.45 2.57 9.42
C LYS A 152 11.37 1.50 8.82
N LYS A 153 12.66 1.55 9.17
CA LYS A 153 13.60 0.45 8.91
C LYS A 153 13.54 -0.50 10.10
N ILE A 154 13.38 -1.79 9.81
CA ILE A 154 13.39 -2.86 10.80
C ILE A 154 14.53 -3.78 10.41
N ASP A 155 15.41 -4.05 11.35
CA ASP A 155 16.51 -4.98 11.12
C ASP A 155 15.97 -6.41 11.04
N CYS A 156 16.62 -7.23 10.23
CA CYS A 156 16.34 -8.66 10.17
C CYS A 156 17.60 -9.44 10.53
N CYS A 157 17.42 -10.66 11.04
CA CYS A 157 18.52 -11.59 11.17
C CYS A 157 19.18 -11.80 9.79
N ASN A 158 20.51 -11.90 9.73
CA ASN A 158 21.25 -12.15 8.48
C ASN A 158 20.77 -13.37 7.69
N TYR A 159 20.23 -14.39 8.39
CA TYR A 159 19.66 -15.59 7.78
C TYR A 159 18.14 -15.51 7.55
N GLY A 160 17.53 -14.32 7.74
CA GLY A 160 16.10 -14.09 7.55
C GLY A 160 15.19 -14.78 8.58
N CYS A 161 15.73 -15.31 9.68
CA CYS A 161 14.95 -16.11 10.64
C CYS A 161 13.91 -15.30 11.42
N MET A 162 14.15 -14.00 11.63
CA MET A 162 13.24 -13.10 12.35
C MET A 162 13.50 -11.64 12.01
N LEU A 163 12.51 -10.81 12.31
CA LEU A 163 12.61 -9.35 12.34
C LEU A 163 12.79 -8.87 13.78
N TYR A 164 13.63 -7.86 13.99
CA TYR A 164 13.80 -7.20 15.29
C TYR A 164 12.71 -6.13 15.46
N TRP A 165 11.50 -6.57 15.83
CA TRP A 165 10.30 -5.74 15.88
C TRP A 165 9.34 -6.18 17.00
N GLY A 166 8.55 -5.24 17.52
CA GLY A 166 7.61 -5.49 18.62
C GLY A 166 8.37 -5.84 19.90
N GLU A 167 8.03 -6.97 20.52
CA GLU A 167 8.71 -7.48 21.71
C GLU A 167 10.20 -7.82 21.47
N ASP A 168 10.60 -7.95 20.20
CA ASP A 168 11.93 -8.40 19.79
C ASP A 168 12.83 -7.24 19.32
N GLU A 169 12.35 -5.99 19.41
CA GLU A 169 13.05 -4.80 18.92
C GLU A 169 14.40 -4.56 19.61
N ASP A 170 14.56 -4.95 20.88
CA ASP A 170 15.79 -4.71 21.66
C ASP A 170 16.75 -5.91 21.68
N LEU A 171 16.42 -7.00 20.99
CA LEU A 171 17.29 -8.18 20.97
C LEU A 171 18.58 -7.90 20.18
N THR A 172 19.70 -8.36 20.75
CA THR A 172 21.02 -8.28 20.11
C THR A 172 21.41 -9.57 19.40
N SER A 173 20.61 -10.63 19.53
CA SER A 173 20.83 -11.91 18.87
C SER A 173 19.54 -12.59 18.46
N CYS A 174 19.55 -13.28 17.33
CA CYS A 174 18.42 -14.04 16.81
C CYS A 174 18.04 -15.20 17.73
N LYS A 175 16.76 -15.30 18.11
CA LYS A 175 16.24 -16.39 18.95
C LYS A 175 16.33 -17.77 18.29
N PHE A 176 16.35 -17.82 16.96
CA PHE A 176 16.29 -19.07 16.19
C PHE A 176 17.67 -19.62 15.81
N CYS A 177 18.62 -18.75 15.44
CA CYS A 177 19.94 -19.17 14.97
C CYS A 177 21.11 -18.65 15.82
N GLY A 178 20.85 -17.83 16.85
CA GLY A 178 21.88 -17.28 17.73
C GLY A 178 22.83 -16.26 17.10
N HIS A 179 22.64 -15.94 15.81
CA HIS A 179 23.45 -14.93 15.13
C HIS A 179 23.23 -13.55 15.74
N GLN A 180 24.29 -12.76 15.90
CA GLN A 180 24.19 -11.39 16.39
C GLN A 180 23.45 -10.51 15.37
N ARG A 181 22.75 -9.50 15.87
CA ARG A 181 22.06 -8.49 15.07
C ARG A 181 23.02 -7.68 14.21
#